data_AF-A0A3D3EXF5-F1
#
_entry.id   AF-A0A3D3EXF5-F1
#
_cell.length_a   1.000
_cell.length_b   1.000
_cell.length_c   1.000
_cell.angle_alpha   90.00
_cell.angle_beta   90.00
_cell.angle_gamma   90.00
#
_symmetry.space_group_name_H-M   'P 1'
#
loop_
_entity.id
_entity.type
_entity.pdbx_description
1 polymer ?
#
loop_
_entity_poly.entity_id
_entity_poly.type
_entity_poly.pdbx_seq_one_letter_code
_entity_poly.pdbx_strand_id
1 'polypeptide(L)' 'MFDYKALDKYDPIKNKAFQLLDDAGKPLNAKWKPALDQEQILKAYKDLLFERTADQMAVSYQRQGRMFT' A
#
# COMPACT_ATOMS: atom_id res chain seq x y z
N MET A 1 16.04 3.20 16.17
CA MET A 1 16.73 4.40 15.66
C MET A 1 16.92 4.20 14.17
N PHE A 2 16.46 5.13 13.31
CA PHE A 2 16.52 4.96 11.86
C PHE A 2 17.97 5.06 11.36
N ASP A 3 18.33 4.26 10.36
CA ASP A 3 19.64 4.32 9.70
C ASP A 3 19.72 5.58 8.82
N TYR A 4 20.59 6.52 9.19
CA TYR A 4 20.80 7.78 8.48
C TYR A 4 21.18 7.59 7.01
N LYS A 5 21.87 6.50 6.64
CA LYS A 5 22.21 6.21 5.23
C LYS A 5 20.99 5.87 4.39
N ALA A 6 19.96 5.26 5.00
CA ALA A 6 18.73 4.93 4.29
C ALA A 6 17.91 6.20 4.01
N LEU A 7 17.92 7.17 4.93
CA LEU A 7 17.24 8.47 4.77
C LEU A 7 17.84 9.30 3.64
N ASP A 8 19.16 9.33 3.48
CA ASP A 8 19.82 10.05 2.36
C ASP A 8 19.51 9.44 0.99
N LYS A 9 19.33 8.12 0.93
CA LYS A 9 19.07 7.40 -0.32
C LYS A 9 17.64 7.61 -0.82
N TYR A 10 16.69 7.76 0.10
CA TYR A 10 15.25 7.93 -0.17
C TYR A 10 14.74 9.26 0.42
N ASP A 11 15.46 10.34 0.07
CA ASP A 11 15.15 11.69 0.53
C ASP A 11 13.88 12.23 -0.17
N PRO A 12 12.79 12.49 0.57
CA PRO A 12 11.55 13.01 0.00
C PRO A 12 11.71 14.43 -0.58
N ILE A 13 12.68 15.22 -0.08
CA ILE A 13 12.99 16.56 -0.65
C ILE A 13 13.52 16.42 -2.08
N LYS A 14 14.21 15.32 -2.36
CA LYS A 14 14.71 14.98 -3.71
C LYS A 14 13.69 14.19 -4.53
N ASN A 15 12.43 14.14 -4.09
CA ASN A 15 11.34 13.37 -4.69
C ASN A 15 11.67 11.87 -4.86
N LYS A 16 12.41 11.30 -3.90
CA LYS A 16 12.76 9.87 -3.89
C LYS A 16 12.02 9.19 -2.75
N ALA A 17 11.17 8.22 -3.09
CA ALA A 17 10.51 7.36 -2.12
C ALA A 17 11.11 5.96 -2.16
N PHE A 18 11.13 5.28 -1.01
CA PHE A 18 11.43 3.85 -0.99
C PHE A 18 10.26 3.08 -1.62
N GLN A 19 10.53 2.41 -2.73
CA GLN A 19 9.56 1.62 -3.46
C GLN A 19 10.18 0.27 -3.84
N LEU A 20 9.35 -0.78 -3.84
CA LEU A 20 9.74 -2.13 -4.24
C LEU A 20 9.20 -2.51 -5.62
N LEU A 21 8.01 -2.00 -5.94
CA LEU A 21 7.29 -2.22 -7.19
C LEU A 21 7.09 -0.87 -7.90
N ASP A 22 7.01 -0.89 -9.22
CA ASP A 22 6.50 0.23 -10.02
C ASP A 22 4.96 0.29 -9.97
N ASP A 23 4.38 1.32 -10.60
CA ASP A 23 2.93 1.54 -10.65
C ASP A 23 2.18 0.43 -11.42
N ALA A 24 2.88 -0.37 -12.22
CA ALA A 24 2.33 -1.54 -12.92
C ALA A 24 2.48 -2.84 -12.12
N GLY A 25 3.04 -2.78 -10.90
CA GLY A 25 3.25 -3.94 -10.03
C GLY A 25 4.50 -4.77 -10.37
N LYS A 26 5.43 -4.25 -11.18
CA LYS A 26 6.68 -4.94 -11.51
C LYS A 26 7.79 -4.58 -10.51
N PRO A 27 8.60 -5.54 -10.07
CA PRO A 27 9.77 -5.26 -9.23
C PRO A 27 10.72 -4.23 -9.83
N LEU A 28 11.07 -3.19 -9.07
CA LEU A 28 12.12 -2.22 -9.46
C LEU A 28 13.52 -2.85 -9.43
N ASN A 29 13.70 -3.93 -8.66
CA ASN A 29 14.93 -4.70 -8.59
C ASN A 29 14.68 -6.15 -9.01
N ALA A 30 15.34 -6.60 -10.08
CA ALA A 30 15.18 -7.95 -10.62
C ALA A 30 15.58 -9.08 -9.63
N LYS A 31 16.41 -8.78 -8.63
CA LYS A 31 16.80 -9.75 -7.60
C LYS A 31 15.85 -9.78 -6.40
N TRP A 32 14.98 -8.77 -6.27
CA TRP A 32 14.05 -8.70 -5.16
C TRP A 32 12.93 -9.72 -5.35
N LYS A 33 12.53 -10.34 -4.25
CA LYS A 33 11.36 -11.22 -4.17
C LYS A 33 10.54 -10.81 -2.94
N PRO A 34 9.21 -10.96 -2.97
CA PRO A 34 8.38 -10.76 -1.80
C PRO A 34 8.85 -11.67 -0.65
N ALA A 35 8.81 -11.16 0.57
CA ALA A 35 9.00 -11.97 1.77
C ALA A 35 7.75 -12.80 2.13
N LEU A 36 6.62 -12.48 1.49
CA LEU A 36 5.34 -13.15 1.67
C LEU A 36 5.21 -14.31 0.69
N ASP A 37 4.59 -15.40 1.14
CA ASP A 37 4.19 -16.49 0.26
C ASP A 37 2.95 -16.12 -0.58
N GLN A 38 2.60 -17.00 -1.52
CA GLN A 38 1.49 -16.77 -2.43
C GLN A 38 0.13 -16.65 -1.72
N GLU A 39 -0.10 -17.44 -0.66
CA GLU A 39 -1.36 -17.43 0.07
C GLU A 39 -1.52 -16.13 0.86
N GLN A 40 -0.43 -15.68 1.48
CA GLN A 40 -0.35 -14.40 2.19
C GLN A 40 -0.58 -13.22 1.25
N ILE A 41 0.03 -13.23 0.06
CA ILE A 41 -0.19 -12.18 -0.96
C ILE A 41 -1.65 -12.18 -1.40
N LEU A 42 -2.23 -13.35 -1.70
CA LEU A 42 -3.62 -13.45 -2.12
C LEU A 42 -4.58 -12.98 -1.02
N LYS A 43 -4.30 -13.33 0.23
CA LYS A 43 -5.06 -12.86 1.39
C LYS A 43 -4.99 -11.34 1.52
N ALA A 44 -3.79 -10.77 1.48
CA ALA A 44 -3.60 -9.32 1.56
C ALA A 44 -4.37 -8.58 0.45
N TYR A 45 -4.37 -9.12 -0.77
CA TYR A 45 -5.16 -8.56 -1.87
C TYR A 45 -6.67 -8.58 -1.58
N LYS A 46 -7.19 -9.71 -1.07
CA LYS A 46 -8.62 -9.83 -0.71
C LYS A 46 -9.00 -8.88 0.43
N ASP A 47 -8.15 -8.76 1.44
CA ASP A 47 -8.37 -7.85 2.56
C ASP A 47 -8.40 -6.39 2.06
N LEU A 48 -7.46 -5.97 1.21
CA LEU A 48 -7.45 -4.63 0.62
C LEU A 48 -8.68 -4.34 -0.24
N LEU A 49 -9.13 -5.32 -1.03
CA LEU A 49 -10.34 -5.19 -1.84
C LEU A 49 -11.60 -5.06 -0.97
N PHE A 50 -11.68 -5.84 0.10
CA PHE A 50 -12.77 -5.77 1.06
C PHE A 50 -12.82 -4.39 1.72
N GLU A 51 -11.70 -3.91 2.26
CA GLU A 51 -11.61 -2.59 2.89
C GLU A 51 -12.01 -1.46 1.93
N ARG A 52 -11.53 -1.51 0.68
CA ARG A 52 -11.92 -0.51 -0.33
C ARG A 52 -13.42 -0.50 -0.60
N THR A 53 -14.04 -1.68 -0.65
CA THR A 53 -15.48 -1.82 -0.87
C THR A 53 -16.27 -1.31 0.34
N ALA A 54 -15.82 -1.66 1.55
CA ALA A 54 -16.44 -1.22 2.79
C ALA A 54 -16.36 0.31 2.95
N ASP A 55 -15.19 0.92 2.66
CA ASP A 55 -14.97 2.36 2.67
C ASP A 55 -15.93 3.09 1.71
N GLN A 56 -16.07 2.60 0.47
CA GLN A 56 -17.02 3.16 -0.49
C GLN A 56 -18.47 3.09 0.00
N MET A 57 -18.85 1.97 0.61
CA MET A 57 -20.18 1.79 1.18
C MET A 57 -20.41 2.69 2.40
N ALA A 58 -19.40 2.87 3.26
CA ALA A 58 -19.47 3.76 4.41
C ALA A 58 -19.73 5.20 3.97
N VAL A 59 -19.01 5.70 2.96
CA VAL A 59 -19.27 7.03 2.36
C VAL A 59 -20.70 7.12 1.80
N SER A 60 -21.18 6.08 1.13
CA SER A 60 -22.56 6.03 0.63
C SER A 60 -23.60 6.09 1.74
N TYR A 61 -23.39 5.36 2.84
CA TYR A 61 -24.29 5.33 3.99
C TYR A 61 -24.26 6.64 4.78
N GLN A 62 -23.10 7.27 4.91
CA GLN A 62 -22.95 8.59 5.53
C GLN A 62 -23.80 9.62 4.78
N ARG A 63 -23.74 9.63 3.43
CA ARG A 63 -24.55 10.56 2.60
C ARG A 63 -26.05 10.31 2.66
N GLN A 64 -26.46 9.10 3.02
CA GLN A 64 -27.86 8.74 3.23
C GLN A 64 -28.33 9.01 4.67
N GLY A 65 -27.48 9.55 5.55
CA GLY A 65 -27.79 9.75 6.96
C GLY A 65 -27.92 8.44 7.76
N ARG A 66 -27.43 7.31 7.22
CA ARG A 66 -27.46 6.00 7.88
C ARG A 66 -26.23 5.74 8.76
N MET A 67 -25.24 6.62 8.69
CA MET A 67 -24.00 6.56 9.45
C MET A 67 -23.63 7.99 9.84
N PHE A 68 -23.30 8.21 11.11
CA PHE A 68 -22.86 9.53 11.61
C PHE A 68 -21.42 9.82 11.14
N THR A 69 -21.11 11.10 10.96
CA THR A 69 -19.77 11.61 10.61
C THR A 69 -18.84 11.64 11.80
#